data_AF-A0A9R0TSF4-F1
#
_entry.id   AF-A0A9R0TSF4-F1
#
_cell.length_a   1.000
_cell.length_b   1.000
_cell.length_c   1.000
_cell.angle_alpha   90.00
_cell.angle_beta   90.00
_cell.angle_gamma   90.00
#
_symmetry.space_group_name_H-M   'P 1'
#
loop_
_entity.id
_entity.type
_entity.pdbx_description
1 polymer ?
#
loop_
_entity_poly.entity_id
_entity_poly.type
_entity_poly.pdbx_seq_one_letter_code
_entity_poly.pdbx_strand_id
1 'polypeptide(L)'
;MGLAPPELGQFDGWESSGEEERERWGWCRRSSRRGRRMPRKGGEEDAGVATGCCIRLWPMGNCPPQPRSKVDTSTSSASTHGAEKSAENGSRNQPVVSVVSGSTSTSNAESSSSASKAGEEIKVSSKLRKFGFSDLKCATRNFRPESLLGEGGFGCVFKGWIEENGTAPVKPGTGLTVAVKTLNHDGLQGHKEWVAEVDFLGNLHHPNLVKLIGYCVEDDQRLLVYEFMPRGSLDNHLFRRSLPLPWSIRMKVALGAAQGLSFLHEEAERPVIYRDFKTSNILLDSEYNAKLSDFGLAKDGPVGDKTHVSTRVMGTYGYAAPEYVMTGHLTSKSDVYSFGVVLLEMMSGRRSMDKNRPNGEHNLVEWARPLLGERQRFYKLVDPRLEGNFSVKGAQKAAQLARACLSRDPKARPLMSQVVEALKPLLNLKDMASSSYFYQTMQAERMAHSSSMNGRNSHSLKVHGSFARASANGQQPMRSMSDGPRASPFRYSPKPNVK
;
A
#
# COMPACT_ATOMS: atom_id res chain seq x y z
N MET A 1 60.33 15.89 -0.25
CA MET A 1 61.15 14.70 -0.49
C MET A 1 60.50 13.59 0.34
N GLY A 2 59.52 12.86 -0.17
CA GLY A 2 59.69 11.88 -1.23
C GLY A 2 60.04 10.56 -0.54
N LEU A 3 59.11 9.60 -0.49
CA LEU A 3 59.36 8.17 -0.55
C LEU A 3 58.02 7.44 -0.72
N ALA A 4 57.99 6.58 -1.74
CA ALA A 4 56.92 5.71 -2.17
C ALA A 4 56.95 4.36 -1.39
N PRO A 5 56.02 3.42 -1.63
CA PRO A 5 55.53 2.40 -0.68
C PRO A 5 56.20 1.01 -0.82
N PRO A 6 55.81 0.02 0.00
CA PRO A 6 55.82 -1.40 -0.37
C PRO A 6 54.37 -1.90 -0.55
N GLU A 7 53.97 -2.37 -1.72
CA GLU A 7 54.18 -3.70 -2.33
C GLU A 7 53.08 -4.73 -2.02
N LEU A 8 52.69 -5.37 -3.13
CA LEU A 8 51.54 -6.21 -3.38
C LEU A 8 51.80 -7.65 -2.91
N GLY A 9 50.83 -8.23 -2.19
CA GLY A 9 50.66 -9.66 -2.10
C GLY A 9 49.61 -10.12 -3.10
N GLN A 10 50.06 -10.73 -4.20
CA GLN A 10 49.24 -11.59 -5.05
C GLN A 10 48.87 -12.86 -4.28
N PHE A 11 47.59 -13.19 -4.24
CA PHE A 11 47.13 -14.57 -4.13
C PHE A 11 46.12 -14.80 -5.25
N ASP A 12 46.58 -15.55 -6.24
CA ASP A 12 45.80 -16.14 -7.31
C ASP A 12 44.91 -17.28 -6.78
N GLY A 13 43.76 -17.45 -7.41
CA GLY A 13 43.07 -18.75 -7.47
C GLY A 13 41.77 -18.84 -6.68
N TRP A 14 40.67 -18.44 -7.32
CA TRP A 14 39.48 -19.30 -7.49
C TRP A 14 38.56 -18.69 -8.56
N GLU A 15 38.89 -18.99 -9.82
CA GLU A 15 37.88 -19.12 -10.87
C GLU A 15 37.31 -20.55 -10.82
N SER A 16 35.98 -20.64 -10.79
CA SER A 16 35.12 -21.67 -11.38
C SER A 16 34.03 -22.16 -10.43
N SER A 17 32.92 -21.42 -10.43
CA SER A 17 31.58 -22.00 -10.56
C SER A 17 30.68 -20.91 -11.12
N GLY A 18 30.74 -20.78 -12.44
CA GLY A 18 29.83 -19.96 -13.22
C GLY A 18 28.42 -20.50 -13.18
N GLU A 19 27.48 -19.57 -13.36
CA GLU A 19 26.32 -19.77 -14.22
C GLU A 19 25.33 -20.86 -13.83
N GLU A 20 24.68 -20.70 -12.67
CA GLU A 20 23.35 -21.30 -12.47
C GLU A 20 22.51 -20.50 -11.46
N GLU A 21 22.04 -19.31 -11.83
CA GLU A 21 20.79 -18.72 -11.28
C GLU A 21 20.32 -17.43 -12.00
N ARG A 22 20.68 -17.27 -13.28
CA ARG A 22 20.22 -16.14 -14.13
C ARG A 22 19.05 -16.51 -15.05
N GLU A 23 18.35 -17.60 -14.77
CA GLU A 23 17.12 -18.01 -15.45
C GLU A 23 15.96 -18.19 -14.46
N ARG A 24 15.36 -17.09 -13.99
CA ARG A 24 13.99 -17.15 -13.46
C ARG A 24 13.12 -15.95 -13.80
N TRP A 25 13.46 -15.24 -14.87
CA TRP A 25 12.63 -14.18 -15.46
C TRP A 25 12.78 -14.14 -16.99
N GLY A 26 12.61 -15.30 -17.64
CA GLY A 26 12.63 -15.45 -19.10
C GLY A 26 11.22 -15.57 -19.69
N TRP A 27 10.87 -14.63 -20.56
CA TRP A 27 9.60 -14.58 -21.29
C TRP A 27 9.46 -15.70 -22.33
N CYS A 28 8.24 -16.22 -22.48
CA CYS A 28 7.88 -17.15 -23.55
C CYS A 28 7.67 -16.38 -24.87
N ARG A 29 8.66 -16.41 -25.77
CA ARG A 29 8.52 -16.11 -27.21
C ARG A 29 8.61 -17.42 -27.98
N ARG A 30 7.56 -17.79 -28.71
CA ARG A 30 7.66 -18.70 -29.86
C ARG A 30 7.09 -18.01 -31.11
N SER A 31 7.93 -17.97 -32.14
CA SER A 31 7.60 -17.77 -33.56
C SER A 31 8.36 -18.91 -34.28
N SER A 32 7.95 -19.53 -35.38
CA SER A 32 7.13 -19.05 -36.50
C SER A 32 6.91 -20.19 -37.54
N ARG A 33 5.90 -20.02 -38.41
CA ARG A 33 5.80 -20.34 -39.87
C ARG A 33 4.89 -21.47 -40.45
N ARG A 34 3.87 -20.97 -41.18
CA ARG A 34 3.40 -21.21 -42.59
C ARG A 34 2.56 -22.45 -42.97
N GLY A 35 1.25 -22.21 -43.22
CA GLY A 35 0.68 -21.96 -44.57
C GLY A 35 -0.30 -22.99 -45.20
N ARG A 36 -1.55 -22.58 -45.49
CA ARG A 36 -2.32 -22.73 -46.77
C ARG A 36 -3.80 -22.25 -46.65
N ARG A 37 -4.42 -21.91 -47.78
CA ARG A 37 -5.65 -21.09 -47.99
C ARG A 37 -6.98 -21.90 -48.11
N MET A 38 -8.07 -21.33 -47.53
CA MET A 38 -9.50 -21.13 -48.00
C MET A 38 -10.42 -22.31 -48.46
N PRO A 39 -11.80 -22.19 -48.54
CA PRO A 39 -12.77 -21.16 -48.07
C PRO A 39 -14.14 -21.64 -47.44
N ARG A 40 -14.85 -20.66 -46.79
CA ARG A 40 -16.33 -20.37 -46.68
C ARG A 40 -17.39 -21.41 -46.21
N LYS A 41 -18.14 -21.10 -45.13
CA LYS A 41 -19.56 -20.61 -45.11
C LYS A 41 -20.16 -20.49 -43.67
N GLY A 42 -20.83 -19.35 -43.39
CA GLY A 42 -21.92 -19.08 -42.40
C GLY A 42 -21.54 -19.17 -40.90
N GLY A 43 -21.93 -18.31 -39.97
CA GLY A 43 -22.82 -17.14 -39.87
C GLY A 43 -22.83 -16.71 -38.37
N GLU A 44 -23.22 -15.46 -38.09
CA GLU A 44 -23.53 -14.86 -36.77
C GLU A 44 -22.39 -14.34 -35.84
N GLU A 45 -22.20 -13.02 -35.93
CA GLU A 45 -22.16 -11.96 -34.89
C GLU A 45 -21.49 -12.16 -33.50
N ASP A 46 -20.30 -11.52 -33.40
CA ASP A 46 -19.75 -10.62 -32.38
C ASP A 46 -20.03 -10.75 -30.86
N ALA A 47 -18.96 -11.06 -30.11
CA ALA A 47 -18.59 -10.37 -28.87
C ALA A 47 -17.05 -10.42 -28.68
N GLY A 48 -16.38 -9.28 -28.89
CA GLY A 48 -14.93 -9.14 -28.73
C GLY A 48 -14.47 -9.15 -27.27
N VAL A 49 -13.65 -10.13 -26.89
CA VAL A 49 -12.99 -10.21 -25.58
C VAL A 49 -11.60 -9.57 -25.67
N ALA A 50 -11.43 -8.46 -24.96
CA ALA A 50 -10.15 -7.84 -24.70
C ALA A 50 -9.41 -8.59 -23.57
N THR A 51 -8.23 -9.11 -23.88
CA THR A 51 -7.30 -9.73 -22.92
C THR A 51 -6.71 -8.69 -21.97
N GLY A 52 -7.26 -8.65 -20.76
CA GLY A 52 -6.78 -7.88 -19.60
C GLY A 52 -5.76 -8.66 -18.76
N CYS A 53 -4.87 -7.89 -18.14
CA CYS A 53 -3.84 -8.33 -17.20
C CYS A 53 -4.44 -9.10 -16.00
N CYS A 54 -3.80 -10.21 -15.63
CA CYS A 54 -4.22 -11.17 -14.62
C CYS A 54 -4.61 -10.55 -13.26
N ILE A 55 -5.90 -10.36 -13.07
CA ILE A 55 -6.59 -10.78 -11.84
C ILE A 55 -7.01 -12.21 -12.13
N ARG A 56 -6.60 -13.20 -11.33
CA ARG A 56 -7.24 -14.51 -11.38
C ARG A 56 -8.67 -14.32 -10.89
N LEU A 57 -9.62 -14.21 -11.82
CA LEU A 57 -11.00 -14.59 -11.56
C LEU A 57 -10.99 -16.11 -11.45
N TRP A 58 -10.99 -16.63 -10.21
CA TRP A 58 -11.55 -17.95 -9.98
C TRP A 58 -13.08 -17.82 -10.12
N PRO A 59 -13.80 -18.80 -10.72
CA PRO A 59 -15.25 -18.74 -10.71
C PRO A 59 -15.72 -18.91 -9.25
N MET A 60 -16.92 -18.42 -8.93
CA MET A 60 -17.54 -18.52 -7.62
C MET A 60 -17.21 -19.86 -6.94
N GLY A 61 -16.28 -19.82 -5.99
CA GLY A 61 -15.79 -20.96 -5.25
C GLY A 61 -16.14 -20.74 -3.79
N ASN A 62 -17.11 -21.50 -3.31
CA ASN A 62 -17.47 -21.58 -1.91
C ASN A 62 -16.23 -21.77 -1.03
N CYS A 63 -16.21 -21.11 0.13
CA CYS A 63 -15.44 -21.58 1.28
C CYS A 63 -15.69 -23.09 1.46
N PRO A 64 -14.67 -23.91 1.73
CA PRO A 64 -14.85 -25.34 1.90
C PRO A 64 -15.80 -25.61 3.09
N PRO A 65 -16.85 -26.45 2.94
CA PRO A 65 -17.64 -26.89 4.08
C PRO A 65 -16.81 -27.90 4.88
N GLN A 66 -16.68 -27.68 6.19
CA GLN A 66 -16.12 -28.67 7.11
C GLN A 66 -17.09 -29.86 7.30
N PRO A 67 -16.57 -31.06 7.59
CA PRO A 67 -17.36 -32.29 7.64
C PRO A 67 -18.34 -32.31 8.82
N ARG A 68 -19.58 -32.71 8.52
CA ARG A 68 -20.61 -33.01 9.53
C ARG A 68 -20.17 -34.19 10.39
N SER A 69 -19.97 -33.98 11.69
CA SER A 69 -20.02 -35.06 12.66
C SER A 69 -21.46 -35.58 12.75
N LYS A 70 -21.61 -36.90 12.69
CA LYS A 70 -22.88 -37.59 12.86
C LYS A 70 -23.37 -37.37 14.29
N VAL A 71 -24.60 -36.89 14.39
CA VAL A 71 -25.40 -36.87 15.60
C VAL A 71 -26.00 -38.27 15.74
N ASP A 72 -25.65 -38.99 16.80
CA ASP A 72 -26.49 -40.09 17.27
C ASP A 72 -27.52 -39.51 18.24
N THR A 73 -28.78 -39.58 17.78
CA THR A 73 -29.97 -39.21 18.51
C THR A 73 -30.34 -40.34 19.46
N SER A 74 -30.51 -40.06 20.75
CA SER A 74 -31.33 -40.87 21.64
C SER A 74 -31.88 -40.00 22.76
N THR A 75 -33.18 -39.74 22.70
CA THR A 75 -33.99 -39.07 23.71
C THR A 75 -34.88 -40.12 24.38
N SER A 76 -34.84 -40.25 25.71
CA SER A 76 -36.03 -40.58 26.52
C SER A 76 -35.80 -40.37 28.03
N SER A 77 -36.49 -39.35 28.53
CA SER A 77 -37.17 -39.17 29.83
C SER A 77 -37.01 -40.17 31.01
N ALA A 78 -36.70 -39.55 32.17
CA ALA A 78 -37.44 -39.54 33.45
C ALA A 78 -37.35 -40.66 34.52
N SER A 79 -37.01 -40.18 35.73
CA SER A 79 -37.57 -40.43 37.09
C SER A 79 -37.10 -41.57 38.02
N THR A 80 -36.61 -41.11 39.19
CA THR A 80 -36.87 -41.50 40.60
C THR A 80 -36.18 -42.68 41.32
N HIS A 81 -35.55 -42.30 42.45
CA HIS A 81 -35.42 -42.93 43.79
C HIS A 81 -34.65 -44.25 44.00
N GLY A 82 -33.78 -44.24 45.03
CA GLY A 82 -33.31 -45.44 45.73
C GLY A 82 -32.00 -45.19 46.48
N ALA A 83 -31.95 -45.53 47.77
CA ALA A 83 -30.99 -45.05 48.76
C ALA A 83 -29.93 -46.09 49.17
N GLU A 84 -28.89 -45.57 49.85
CA GLU A 84 -28.21 -46.09 51.05
C GLU A 84 -27.08 -47.15 51.01
N LYS A 85 -26.08 -46.81 51.86
CA LYS A 85 -25.09 -47.60 52.65
C LYS A 85 -23.81 -48.09 51.95
N SER A 86 -22.63 -47.53 52.26
CA SER A 86 -21.85 -47.50 53.52
C SER A 86 -21.11 -48.80 53.81
N ALA A 87 -19.77 -48.75 53.80
CA ALA A 87 -18.91 -49.38 54.82
C ALA A 87 -17.47 -48.82 54.72
N GLU A 88 -17.01 -48.29 55.85
CA GLU A 88 -15.69 -47.78 56.16
C GLU A 88 -14.67 -48.89 56.47
N ASN A 89 -13.38 -48.57 56.31
CA ASN A 89 -12.31 -48.64 57.32
C ASN A 89 -11.01 -48.20 56.63
N GLY A 90 -10.25 -47.17 57.05
CA GLY A 90 -9.72 -46.89 58.39
C GLY A 90 -8.51 -47.81 58.64
N SER A 91 -7.27 -47.41 58.95
CA SER A 91 -6.65 -46.13 59.31
C SER A 91 -5.12 -46.35 59.44
N ARG A 92 -4.36 -45.25 59.38
CA ARG A 92 -3.15 -44.94 60.19
C ARG A 92 -1.71 -45.35 59.78
N ASN A 93 -0.91 -44.28 59.66
CA ASN A 93 0.40 -43.99 60.28
C ASN A 93 1.56 -43.66 59.31
N GLN A 94 2.03 -42.41 59.44
CA GLN A 94 3.32 -41.85 58.97
C GLN A 94 4.50 -42.26 59.90
N PRO A 95 5.71 -41.64 59.84
CA PRO A 95 6.70 -41.55 58.76
C PRO A 95 8.13 -41.90 59.26
N VAL A 96 9.11 -42.22 58.39
CA VAL A 96 10.56 -42.06 58.71
C VAL A 96 11.37 -41.73 57.45
N VAL A 97 12.38 -40.88 57.64
CA VAL A 97 13.22 -40.15 56.68
C VAL A 97 14.50 -40.92 56.31
N SER A 98 15.14 -40.47 55.21
CA SER A 98 16.58 -40.49 54.86
C SER A 98 17.18 -41.76 54.24
N VAL A 99 17.85 -41.64 53.08
CA VAL A 99 19.30 -41.37 52.93
C VAL A 99 19.68 -41.33 51.43
N VAL A 100 20.64 -40.46 51.11
CA VAL A 100 21.30 -40.21 49.82
C VAL A 100 22.19 -41.39 49.40
N SER A 101 22.20 -41.73 48.10
CA SER A 101 23.42 -42.21 47.40
C SER A 101 23.21 -42.18 45.89
N GLY A 102 24.10 -41.49 45.18
CA GLY A 102 24.21 -41.56 43.72
C GLY A 102 25.11 -42.69 43.26
N SER A 103 24.97 -43.11 41.99
CA SER A 103 26.04 -43.42 41.02
C SER A 103 25.46 -44.04 39.73
N THR A 104 25.60 -43.28 38.64
CA THR A 104 26.03 -43.62 37.27
C THR A 104 25.82 -45.02 36.63
N SER A 105 25.30 -44.95 35.38
CA SER A 105 25.64 -45.76 34.17
C SER A 105 24.98 -47.13 33.97
N THR A 106 24.09 -47.28 32.97
CA THR A 106 24.39 -47.77 31.59
C THR A 106 23.11 -48.09 30.80
N SER A 107 23.10 -47.66 29.53
CA SER A 107 22.40 -48.19 28.33
C SER A 107 21.02 -48.87 28.46
N ASN A 108 20.04 -48.34 27.72
CA ASN A 108 19.45 -49.07 26.59
C ASN A 108 18.68 -48.11 25.67
N ALA A 109 18.96 -48.23 24.38
CA ALA A 109 18.19 -47.62 23.31
C ALA A 109 16.99 -48.53 23.01
N GLU A 110 15.78 -47.95 22.91
CA GLU A 110 14.85 -48.20 21.81
C GLU A 110 13.57 -47.34 21.90
N SER A 111 13.30 -46.68 20.77
CA SER A 111 11.99 -46.34 20.17
C SER A 111 10.95 -45.44 20.86
N SER A 112 10.65 -44.36 20.13
CA SER A 112 9.33 -43.76 19.87
C SER A 112 8.54 -43.14 21.02
N SER A 113 8.66 -41.82 21.16
CA SER A 113 7.54 -40.90 20.94
C SER A 113 8.06 -39.47 21.00
N SER A 114 8.35 -38.88 19.84
CA SER A 114 8.65 -37.46 19.73
C SER A 114 7.35 -36.68 19.95
N ALA A 115 6.99 -36.52 21.22
CA ALA A 115 6.01 -35.54 21.65
C ALA A 115 6.49 -34.15 21.22
N SER A 116 5.64 -33.51 20.44
CA SER A 116 5.73 -32.13 19.98
C SER A 116 6.18 -31.18 21.10
N LYS A 117 7.40 -30.63 20.99
CA LYS A 117 7.72 -29.35 21.63
C LYS A 117 7.21 -28.21 20.74
N ALA A 118 5.89 -28.03 20.73
CA ALA A 118 5.26 -26.79 20.32
C ALA A 118 4.97 -26.00 21.60
N GLY A 119 5.84 -25.04 21.90
CA GLY A 119 5.77 -24.28 23.13
C GLY A 119 6.91 -23.27 23.20
N GLU A 120 7.15 -22.53 22.12
CA GLU A 120 7.70 -21.19 22.31
C GLU A 120 6.61 -20.41 23.05
N GLU A 121 6.80 -20.20 24.36
CA GLU A 121 5.96 -19.27 25.12
C GLU A 121 6.14 -17.88 24.51
N ILE A 122 5.18 -17.51 23.65
CA ILE A 122 5.10 -16.18 23.10
C ILE A 122 4.88 -15.25 24.29
N LYS A 123 5.84 -14.35 24.54
CA LYS A 123 5.72 -13.31 25.56
C LYS A 123 4.72 -12.25 25.09
N VAL A 124 3.44 -12.61 25.11
CA VAL A 124 2.37 -11.71 24.70
C VAL A 124 2.21 -10.60 25.73
N SER A 125 2.12 -9.36 25.26
CA SER A 125 1.87 -8.19 26.10
C SER A 125 0.65 -8.41 27.00
N SER A 126 0.82 -8.19 28.31
CA SER A 126 -0.25 -8.33 29.33
C SER A 126 -1.42 -7.37 29.11
N LYS A 127 -1.29 -6.41 28.19
CA LYS A 127 -2.33 -5.44 27.81
C LYS A 127 -3.31 -5.99 26.78
N LEU A 128 -2.97 -7.06 26.06
CA LEU A 128 -3.81 -7.63 25.01
C LEU A 128 -4.81 -8.63 25.58
N ARG A 129 -6.05 -8.55 25.10
CA ARG A 129 -7.12 -9.47 25.51
C ARG A 129 -7.01 -10.79 24.72
N LYS A 130 -7.04 -11.93 25.43
CA LYS A 130 -7.15 -13.25 24.80
C LYS A 130 -8.63 -13.57 24.57
N PHE A 131 -9.02 -13.79 23.32
CA PHE A 131 -10.39 -14.12 22.94
C PHE A 131 -10.52 -15.61 22.61
N GLY A 132 -11.68 -16.19 22.92
CA GLY A 132 -12.06 -17.50 22.39
C GLY A 132 -12.49 -17.41 20.94
N PHE A 133 -12.23 -18.46 20.15
CA PHE A 133 -12.65 -18.49 18.74
C PHE A 133 -14.18 -18.42 18.62
N SER A 134 -14.89 -19.12 19.51
CA SER A 134 -16.36 -19.08 19.57
C SER A 134 -16.90 -17.67 19.78
N ASP A 135 -16.26 -16.87 20.64
CA ASP A 135 -16.66 -15.48 20.90
C ASP A 135 -16.48 -14.62 19.66
N LEU A 136 -15.34 -14.71 18.98
CA LEU A 136 -15.08 -13.95 17.75
C LEU A 136 -15.98 -14.41 16.59
N LYS A 137 -16.27 -15.70 16.52
CA LYS A 137 -17.24 -16.25 15.58
C LYS A 137 -18.62 -15.64 15.83
N CYS A 138 -19.09 -15.58 17.08
CA CYS A 138 -20.35 -14.93 17.43
C CYS A 138 -20.33 -13.41 17.15
N ALA A 139 -19.27 -12.71 17.54
CA ALA A 139 -19.10 -11.26 17.37
C ALA A 139 -19.16 -10.84 15.89
N THR A 140 -18.64 -11.68 14.99
CA THR A 140 -18.62 -11.48 13.54
C THR A 140 -19.83 -12.09 12.81
N ARG A 141 -20.79 -12.65 13.56
CA ARG A 141 -21.98 -13.36 13.04
C ARG A 141 -21.65 -14.57 12.17
N ASN A 142 -20.66 -15.36 12.59
CA ASN A 142 -20.06 -16.49 11.88
C ASN A 142 -19.26 -16.08 10.65
N PHE A 143 -18.45 -15.01 10.75
CA PHE A 143 -17.61 -14.52 9.63
C PHE A 143 -18.41 -14.32 8.34
N ARG A 144 -19.61 -13.74 8.48
CA ARG A 144 -20.54 -13.55 7.36
C ARG A 144 -19.94 -12.65 6.27
N PRO A 145 -20.19 -12.91 4.98
CA PRO A 145 -19.72 -12.07 3.88
C PRO A 145 -20.15 -10.60 4.02
N GLU A 146 -21.33 -10.33 4.60
CA GLU A 146 -21.81 -8.95 4.81
C GLU A 146 -20.98 -8.18 5.86
N SER A 147 -20.26 -8.89 6.72
CA SER A 147 -19.33 -8.32 7.69
C SER A 147 -17.93 -8.15 7.10
N LEU A 148 -17.64 -8.63 5.89
CA LEU A 148 -16.31 -8.56 5.28
C LEU A 148 -15.93 -7.10 4.99
N LEU A 149 -14.83 -6.65 5.59
CA LEU A 149 -14.26 -5.31 5.44
C LEU A 149 -13.17 -5.29 4.36
N GLY A 150 -12.45 -6.39 4.19
CA GLY A 150 -11.39 -6.54 3.21
C GLY A 150 -10.79 -7.94 3.19
N GLU A 151 -10.13 -8.27 2.08
CA GLU A 151 -9.46 -9.54 1.83
C GLU A 151 -8.13 -9.27 1.12
N GLY A 152 -7.08 -9.98 1.50
CA GLY A 152 -5.77 -9.86 0.85
C GLY A 152 -4.85 -11.04 1.17
N GLY A 153 -3.56 -10.91 0.83
CA GLY A 153 -2.56 -11.96 1.08
C GLY A 153 -2.42 -12.34 2.55
N PHE A 154 -2.80 -11.43 3.45
CA PHE A 154 -2.79 -11.59 4.91
C PHE A 154 -4.11 -12.14 5.49
N GLY A 155 -5.05 -12.54 4.63
CA GLY A 155 -6.34 -13.09 5.01
C GLY A 155 -7.50 -12.10 4.96
N CYS A 156 -8.59 -12.47 5.63
CA CYS A 156 -9.86 -11.76 5.63
C CYS A 156 -10.04 -10.92 6.90
N VAL A 157 -10.67 -9.76 6.77
CA VAL A 157 -10.98 -8.88 7.90
C VAL A 157 -12.49 -8.71 7.99
N PHE A 158 -13.07 -9.03 9.14
CA PHE A 158 -14.51 -8.97 9.40
C PHE A 158 -14.86 -7.93 10.45
N LYS A 159 -15.99 -7.27 10.30
CA LYS A 159 -16.58 -6.40 11.31
C LYS A 159 -17.20 -7.24 12.43
N GLY A 160 -16.98 -6.85 13.68
CA GLY A 160 -17.58 -7.47 14.85
C GLY A 160 -17.95 -6.48 15.95
N TRP A 161 -18.65 -6.98 16.97
CA TRP A 161 -19.08 -6.19 18.13
C TRP A 161 -18.85 -6.97 19.42
N ILE A 162 -18.19 -6.34 20.39
CA ILE A 162 -17.80 -6.95 21.67
C ILE A 162 -18.08 -6.04 22.89
N GLU A 163 -18.05 -6.65 24.08
CA GLU A 163 -17.76 -6.04 25.39
C GLU A 163 -16.74 -4.89 25.31
N GLU A 164 -17.08 -3.65 25.73
CA GLU A 164 -16.12 -2.53 25.74
C GLU A 164 -14.86 -2.89 26.55
N ASN A 165 -15.05 -3.50 27.73
CA ASN A 165 -13.98 -3.94 28.61
C ASN A 165 -13.90 -5.48 28.76
N GLY A 166 -14.72 -6.25 28.03
CA GLY A 166 -14.85 -7.71 28.18
C GLY A 166 -14.90 -8.46 26.84
N THR A 167 -14.56 -9.75 26.81
CA THR A 167 -14.40 -10.55 25.58
C THR A 167 -15.70 -11.05 24.97
N ALA A 168 -16.83 -10.87 25.65
CA ALA A 168 -18.11 -11.38 25.19
C ALA A 168 -18.58 -10.67 23.91
N PRO A 169 -19.19 -11.41 22.97
CA PRO A 169 -19.83 -10.82 21.79
C PRO A 169 -21.11 -10.06 22.19
N VAL A 170 -21.41 -8.97 21.50
CA VAL A 170 -22.64 -8.19 21.73
C VAL A 170 -23.44 -7.98 20.45
N LYS A 171 -24.65 -7.41 20.60
CA LYS A 171 -25.53 -7.11 19.47
C LYS A 171 -24.89 -6.03 18.57
N PRO A 172 -25.05 -6.10 17.25
CA PRO A 172 -24.46 -5.08 16.39
C PRO A 172 -25.04 -3.69 16.59
N GLY A 173 -24.14 -2.71 16.56
CA GLY A 173 -24.45 -1.33 16.95
C GLY A 173 -24.40 -1.10 18.46
N THR A 174 -24.14 -2.12 19.28
CA THR A 174 -23.91 -1.98 20.72
C THR A 174 -22.46 -2.34 21.08
N GLY A 175 -21.98 -1.84 22.21
CA GLY A 175 -20.60 -2.06 22.68
C GLY A 175 -19.53 -1.53 21.72
N LEU A 176 -18.35 -2.15 21.77
CA LEU A 176 -17.20 -1.76 20.97
C LEU A 176 -17.24 -2.43 19.60
N THR A 177 -17.21 -1.62 18.53
CA THR A 177 -17.06 -2.13 17.17
C THR A 177 -15.59 -2.44 16.88
N VAL A 178 -15.32 -3.64 16.37
CA VAL A 178 -13.97 -4.15 16.12
C VAL A 178 -13.80 -4.66 14.69
N ALA A 179 -12.54 -4.75 14.26
CA ALA A 179 -12.12 -5.45 13.06
C ALA A 179 -11.39 -6.74 13.46
N VAL A 180 -11.90 -7.89 13.04
CA VAL A 180 -11.36 -9.21 13.32
C VAL A 180 -10.66 -9.73 12.07
N LYS A 181 -9.32 -9.76 12.08
CA LYS A 181 -8.50 -10.32 11.00
C LYS A 181 -8.30 -11.81 11.24
N THR A 182 -8.76 -12.63 10.30
CA THR A 182 -8.46 -14.06 10.22
C THR A 182 -7.25 -14.22 9.31
N LEU A 183 -6.15 -14.76 9.81
CA LEU A 183 -4.97 -14.99 8.96
C LEU A 183 -5.19 -16.23 8.09
N ASN A 184 -4.66 -16.17 6.86
CA ASN A 184 -4.69 -17.33 5.97
C ASN A 184 -3.94 -18.50 6.61
N HIS A 185 -4.54 -19.70 6.52
CA HIS A 185 -3.94 -20.95 7.03
C HIS A 185 -2.73 -21.44 6.20
N ASP A 186 -2.18 -20.60 5.32
CA ASP A 186 -1.07 -20.94 4.43
C ASP A 186 0.27 -20.99 5.20
N GLY A 187 0.44 -22.02 6.01
CA GLY A 187 1.71 -22.49 6.58
C GLY A 187 2.45 -21.54 7.53
N LEU A 188 3.77 -21.74 7.63
CA LEU A 188 4.69 -21.06 8.56
C LEU A 188 4.75 -19.53 8.36
N GLN A 189 4.34 -19.00 7.21
CA GLN A 189 4.42 -17.56 6.92
C GLN A 189 3.32 -16.78 7.65
N GLY A 190 2.06 -17.24 7.58
CA GLY A 190 0.95 -16.59 8.29
C GLY A 190 1.15 -16.59 9.82
N HIS A 191 1.74 -17.66 10.37
CA HIS A 191 2.09 -17.69 11.79
C HIS A 191 3.17 -16.66 12.15
N LYS A 192 4.22 -16.51 11.33
CA LYS A 192 5.27 -15.50 11.56
C LYS A 192 4.72 -14.08 11.52
N GLU A 193 3.81 -13.80 10.58
CA GLU A 193 3.14 -12.50 10.48
C GLU A 193 2.27 -12.25 11.71
N TRP A 194 1.52 -13.26 12.18
CA TRP A 194 0.76 -13.17 13.42
C TRP A 194 1.64 -12.81 14.62
N VAL A 195 2.74 -13.55 14.80
CA VAL A 195 3.68 -13.34 15.92
C VAL A 195 4.26 -11.93 15.86
N ALA A 196 4.68 -11.47 14.67
CA ALA A 196 5.18 -10.12 14.48
C ALA A 196 4.13 -9.07 14.85
N GLU A 197 2.87 -9.21 14.41
CA GLU A 197 1.82 -8.26 14.74
C GLU A 197 1.53 -8.22 16.25
N VAL A 198 1.47 -9.37 16.92
CA VAL A 198 1.25 -9.44 18.37
C VAL A 198 2.41 -8.80 19.14
N ASP A 199 3.65 -9.02 18.72
CA ASP A 199 4.84 -8.47 19.37
C ASP A 199 4.94 -6.95 19.21
N PHE A 200 4.80 -6.45 17.98
CA PHE A 200 4.87 -5.01 17.70
C PHE A 200 3.65 -4.26 18.26
N LEU A 201 2.44 -4.61 17.84
CA LEU A 201 1.24 -3.86 18.24
C LEU A 201 0.78 -4.16 19.67
N GLY A 202 1.26 -5.24 20.29
CA GLY A 202 1.03 -5.48 21.71
C GLY A 202 1.78 -4.49 22.62
N ASN A 203 2.90 -3.95 22.15
CA ASN A 203 3.77 -3.08 22.92
C ASN A 203 3.72 -1.62 22.47
N LEU A 204 3.54 -1.37 21.17
CA LEU A 204 3.51 -0.04 20.58
C LEU A 204 2.14 0.64 20.72
N HIS A 205 2.13 1.87 21.24
CA HIS A 205 0.93 2.67 21.43
C HIS A 205 1.16 4.09 20.93
N HIS A 206 0.46 4.48 19.87
CA HIS A 206 0.57 5.83 19.30
C HIS A 206 -0.71 6.20 18.52
N PRO A 207 -1.16 7.46 18.51
CA PRO A 207 -2.41 7.87 17.86
C PRO A 207 -2.51 7.56 16.36
N ASN A 208 -1.36 7.44 15.67
CA ASN A 208 -1.27 7.12 14.25
C ASN A 208 -0.91 5.66 13.96
N LEU A 209 -1.05 4.75 14.93
CA LEU A 209 -1.00 3.30 14.70
C LEU A 209 -2.34 2.69 15.09
N VAL A 210 -2.80 1.71 14.34
CA VAL A 210 -4.05 1.00 14.66
C VAL A 210 -3.85 0.20 15.95
N LYS A 211 -4.76 0.38 16.90
CA LYS A 211 -4.73 -0.32 18.18
C LYS A 211 -5.12 -1.78 18.01
N LEU A 212 -4.20 -2.68 18.38
CA LEU A 212 -4.51 -4.09 18.61
C LEU A 212 -5.19 -4.21 19.99
N ILE A 213 -6.44 -4.68 19.99
CA ILE A 213 -7.24 -4.89 21.21
C ILE A 213 -6.91 -6.27 21.82
N GLY A 214 -6.68 -7.26 20.95
CA GLY A 214 -6.35 -8.59 21.40
C GLY A 214 -6.21 -9.60 20.28
N TYR A 215 -6.18 -10.87 20.63
CA TYR A 215 -5.86 -11.96 19.73
C TYR A 215 -6.62 -13.24 20.12
N CYS A 216 -6.68 -14.17 19.18
CA CYS A 216 -7.13 -15.53 19.41
C CYS A 216 -6.07 -16.52 18.90
N VAL A 217 -5.78 -17.51 19.73
CA VAL A 217 -4.85 -18.61 19.46
C VAL A 217 -5.46 -19.90 20.03
N GLU A 218 -6.19 -20.62 19.19
CA GLU A 218 -6.85 -21.89 19.53
C GLU A 218 -6.66 -22.85 18.35
N ASP A 219 -6.08 -24.03 18.60
CA ASP A 219 -5.72 -25.00 17.56
C ASP A 219 -4.94 -24.33 16.40
N ASP A 220 -5.48 -24.37 15.18
CA ASP A 220 -4.94 -23.72 13.97
C ASP A 220 -5.51 -22.31 13.73
N GLN A 221 -6.39 -21.82 14.60
CA GLN A 221 -7.00 -20.50 14.50
C GLN A 221 -6.04 -19.43 15.00
N ARG A 222 -5.68 -18.50 14.11
CA ARG A 222 -4.89 -17.31 14.43
C ARG A 222 -5.67 -16.08 13.99
N LEU A 223 -6.23 -15.37 14.97
CA LEU A 223 -6.99 -14.14 14.71
C LEU A 223 -6.41 -12.97 15.50
N LEU A 224 -6.61 -11.78 14.97
CA LEU A 224 -6.24 -10.51 15.57
C LEU A 224 -7.47 -9.59 15.62
N VAL A 225 -7.64 -8.87 16.73
CA VAL A 225 -8.80 -8.01 16.98
C VAL A 225 -8.29 -6.59 17.11
N TYR A 226 -8.71 -5.70 16.21
CA TYR A 226 -8.31 -4.30 16.17
C TYR A 226 -9.49 -3.37 16.43
N GLU A 227 -9.18 -2.12 16.76
CA GLU A 227 -10.17 -1.05 16.65
C GLU A 227 -10.73 -0.96 15.22
N PHE A 228 -12.02 -0.67 15.09
CA PHE A 228 -12.65 -0.53 13.79
C PHE A 228 -12.38 0.85 13.19
N MET A 229 -11.92 0.88 11.94
CA MET A 229 -11.61 2.11 11.20
C MET A 229 -12.73 2.41 10.18
N PRO A 230 -13.71 3.28 10.51
CA PRO A 230 -14.97 3.42 9.77
C PRO A 230 -14.82 3.93 8.34
N ARG A 231 -13.74 4.65 8.02
CA ARG A 231 -13.49 5.14 6.66
C ARG A 231 -12.64 4.18 5.84
N GLY A 232 -12.18 3.06 6.41
CA GLY A 232 -11.35 2.08 5.70
C GLY A 232 -10.01 2.66 5.27
N SER A 233 -9.40 2.05 4.26
CA SER A 233 -8.07 2.38 3.76
C SER A 233 -8.03 3.59 2.83
N LEU A 234 -6.92 4.34 2.85
CA LEU A 234 -6.70 5.55 2.04
C LEU A 234 -6.80 5.29 0.52
N ASP A 235 -6.34 4.13 0.04
CA ASP A 235 -6.39 3.78 -1.38
C ASP A 235 -7.83 3.74 -1.93
N ASN A 236 -8.81 3.34 -1.11
CA ASN A 236 -10.23 3.37 -1.45
C ASN A 236 -10.72 4.79 -1.74
N HIS A 237 -10.15 5.78 -1.08
CA HIS A 237 -10.50 7.20 -1.27
C HIS A 237 -9.74 7.87 -2.41
N LEU A 238 -8.52 7.40 -2.73
CA LEU A 238 -7.70 7.98 -3.79
C LEU A 238 -8.07 7.44 -5.18
N PHE A 239 -8.35 6.14 -5.30
CA PHE A 239 -8.40 5.47 -6.60
C PHE A 239 -9.78 5.01 -7.07
N ARG A 240 -10.79 5.04 -6.19
CA ARG A 240 -12.17 4.73 -6.62
C ARG A 240 -12.80 5.94 -7.32
N ARG A 241 -13.87 5.70 -8.08
CA ARG A 241 -14.61 6.70 -8.87
C ARG A 241 -15.49 7.65 -8.01
N SER A 242 -15.25 7.71 -6.71
CA SER A 242 -15.94 8.63 -5.80
C SER A 242 -15.39 10.06 -5.93
N LEU A 243 -16.01 11.00 -5.21
CA LEU A 243 -15.46 12.33 -5.00
C LEU A 243 -14.00 12.22 -4.50
N PRO A 244 -13.07 13.01 -5.06
CA PRO A 244 -11.68 12.98 -4.64
C PRO A 244 -11.56 13.53 -3.21
N LEU A 245 -10.67 12.94 -2.41
CA LEU A 245 -10.34 13.55 -1.11
C LEU A 245 -9.84 14.98 -1.30
N PRO A 246 -10.37 15.96 -0.54
CA PRO A 246 -9.89 17.33 -0.58
C PRO A 246 -8.39 17.41 -0.25
N TRP A 247 -7.70 18.37 -0.87
CA TRP A 247 -6.26 18.57 -0.67
C TRP A 247 -5.85 18.68 0.81
N SER A 248 -6.62 19.42 1.60
CA SER A 248 -6.37 19.58 3.05
C SER A 248 -6.41 18.26 3.79
N ILE A 249 -7.37 17.38 3.46
CA ILE A 249 -7.48 16.04 4.06
C ILE A 249 -6.31 15.16 3.60
N ARG A 250 -5.90 15.24 2.34
CA ARG A 250 -4.71 14.48 1.86
C ARG A 250 -3.45 14.88 2.64
N MET A 251 -3.23 16.17 2.88
CA MET A 251 -2.07 16.63 3.67
C MET A 251 -2.19 16.28 5.15
N LYS A 252 -3.40 16.31 5.72
CA LYS A 252 -3.66 15.83 7.09
C LYS A 252 -3.30 14.35 7.24
N VAL A 253 -3.73 13.53 6.29
CA VAL A 253 -3.42 12.09 6.27
C VAL A 253 -1.92 11.84 6.08
N ALA A 254 -1.28 12.58 5.18
CA ALA A 254 0.17 12.50 4.97
C ALA A 254 0.94 12.80 6.26
N LEU A 255 0.54 13.85 6.99
CA LEU A 255 1.17 14.21 8.26
C LEU A 255 0.97 13.10 9.30
N GLY A 256 -0.25 12.60 9.49
CA GLY A 256 -0.53 11.53 10.47
C GLY A 256 0.24 10.25 10.16
N ALA A 257 0.30 9.85 8.87
CA ALA A 257 1.08 8.69 8.46
C ALA A 257 2.60 8.88 8.67
N ALA A 258 3.10 10.10 8.43
CA ALA A 258 4.50 10.45 8.71
C ALA A 258 4.82 10.42 10.21
N GLN A 259 3.90 10.89 11.06
CA GLN A 259 4.03 10.82 12.52
C GLN A 259 4.08 9.37 13.00
N GLY A 260 3.24 8.50 12.44
CA GLY A 260 3.29 7.06 12.74
C GLY A 260 4.65 6.43 12.41
N LEU A 261 5.20 6.71 11.23
CA LEU A 261 6.54 6.22 10.86
C LEU A 261 7.66 6.86 11.70
N SER A 262 7.57 8.16 12.00
CA SER A 262 8.54 8.87 12.85
C SER A 262 8.62 8.20 14.23
N PHE A 263 7.46 7.93 14.84
CA PHE A 263 7.40 7.23 16.11
C PHE A 263 8.08 5.85 16.04
N LEU A 264 7.78 5.04 15.02
CA LEU A 264 8.38 3.72 14.84
C LEU A 264 9.91 3.77 14.69
N HIS A 265 10.42 4.76 13.96
CA HIS A 265 11.85 4.85 13.62
C HIS A 265 12.69 5.48 14.72
N GLU A 266 12.14 6.46 15.43
CA GLU A 266 12.92 7.42 16.21
C GLU A 266 12.51 7.48 17.71
N GLU A 267 11.29 7.07 18.06
CA GLU A 267 10.76 7.22 19.43
C GLU A 267 10.49 5.88 20.14
N ALA A 268 10.25 4.81 19.38
CA ALA A 268 10.09 3.47 19.95
C ALA A 268 11.38 3.01 20.66
N GLU A 269 11.23 2.23 21.75
CA GLU A 269 12.35 1.73 22.56
C GLU A 269 13.40 1.00 21.72
N ARG A 270 12.93 0.23 20.73
CA ARG A 270 13.75 -0.30 19.65
C ARG A 270 13.20 0.24 18.34
N PRO A 271 14.04 0.78 17.43
CA PRO A 271 13.58 1.23 16.13
C PRO A 271 12.86 0.10 15.40
N VAL A 272 11.75 0.38 14.75
CA VAL A 272 10.95 -0.60 13.99
C VAL A 272 10.88 -0.15 12.54
N ILE A 273 11.31 -1.02 11.62
CA ILE A 273 11.17 -0.81 10.18
C ILE A 273 9.86 -1.47 9.74
N TYR A 274 8.95 -0.66 9.21
CA TYR A 274 7.58 -1.05 8.88
C TYR A 274 7.49 -1.90 7.61
N ARG A 275 8.35 -1.63 6.62
CA ARG A 275 8.67 -2.45 5.43
C ARG A 275 7.57 -2.57 4.37
N ASP A 276 6.29 -2.40 4.71
CA ASP A 276 5.17 -2.47 3.76
C ASP A 276 4.30 -1.19 3.76
N PHE A 277 4.97 -0.03 3.78
CA PHE A 277 4.29 1.27 3.72
C PHE A 277 3.63 1.54 2.36
N LYS A 278 2.29 1.54 2.35
CA LYS A 278 1.46 1.73 1.15
C LYS A 278 0.09 2.30 1.51
N THR A 279 -0.61 2.85 0.52
CA THR A 279 -1.93 3.49 0.71
C THR A 279 -3.01 2.54 1.24
N SER A 280 -2.96 1.23 0.97
CA SER A 280 -3.94 0.28 1.52
C SER A 280 -3.71 -0.06 3.00
N ASN A 281 -2.52 0.24 3.55
CA ASN A 281 -2.18 -0.01 4.96
C ASN A 281 -2.28 1.27 5.82
N ILE A 282 -2.78 2.37 5.25
CA ILE A 282 -3.12 3.59 5.96
C ILE A 282 -4.64 3.61 6.12
N LEU A 283 -5.13 3.31 7.32
CA LEU A 283 -6.56 3.32 7.64
C LEU A 283 -6.98 4.69 8.20
N LEU A 284 -8.26 5.02 8.01
CA LEU A 284 -8.82 6.32 8.35
C LEU A 284 -9.98 6.17 9.34
N ASP A 285 -9.95 6.98 10.40
CA ASP A 285 -11.05 7.06 11.36
C ASP A 285 -12.17 8.00 10.89
N SER A 286 -13.17 8.26 11.73
CA SER A 286 -14.31 9.13 11.40
C SER A 286 -13.90 10.58 11.09
N GLU A 287 -12.77 11.06 11.60
CA GLU A 287 -12.26 12.42 11.39
C GLU A 287 -11.15 12.47 10.33
N TYR A 288 -10.93 11.38 9.58
CA TYR A 288 -9.84 11.23 8.62
C TYR A 288 -8.44 11.37 9.25
N ASN A 289 -8.28 10.99 10.52
CA ASN A 289 -6.94 10.79 11.08
C ASN A 289 -6.38 9.46 10.55
N ALA A 290 -5.09 9.48 10.18
CA ALA A 290 -4.42 8.33 9.62
C ALA A 290 -3.88 7.42 10.72
N LYS A 291 -4.09 6.11 10.56
CA LYS A 291 -3.48 5.07 11.40
C LYS A 291 -2.84 3.98 10.54
N LEU A 292 -1.59 3.63 10.84
CA LEU A 292 -0.89 2.54 10.16
C LEU A 292 -1.39 1.20 10.69
N SER A 293 -1.75 0.28 9.80
CA SER A 293 -2.22 -1.08 10.12
C SER A 293 -1.21 -2.15 9.69
N ASP A 294 -1.51 -3.45 9.84
CA ASP A 294 -0.80 -4.53 9.13
C ASP A 294 0.74 -4.58 9.33
N PHE A 295 1.16 -4.99 10.52
CA PHE A 295 2.57 -5.05 10.94
C PHE A 295 3.23 -6.40 10.65
N GLY A 296 2.57 -7.30 9.92
CA GLY A 296 3.03 -8.69 9.74
C GLY A 296 4.41 -8.81 9.08
N LEU A 297 4.84 -7.80 8.32
CA LEU A 297 6.16 -7.75 7.67
C LEU A 297 7.20 -6.91 8.41
N ALA A 298 6.81 -6.22 9.49
CA ALA A 298 7.67 -5.31 10.23
C ALA A 298 8.87 -6.05 10.85
N LYS A 299 9.93 -5.29 11.12
CA LYS A 299 11.19 -5.82 11.67
C LYS A 299 11.78 -4.84 12.66
N ASP A 300 12.42 -5.34 13.70
CA ASP A 300 13.34 -4.54 14.49
C ASP A 300 14.42 -3.96 13.56
N GLY A 301 14.71 -2.69 13.75
CA GLY A 301 15.80 -1.99 13.10
C GLY A 301 17.16 -2.44 13.63
N PRO A 302 18.25 -1.96 13.01
CA PRO A 302 19.58 -2.27 13.48
C PRO A 302 19.82 -1.67 14.89
N VAL A 303 20.53 -2.42 15.73
CA VAL A 303 20.92 -2.02 17.10
C VAL A 303 22.45 -2.05 17.21
N GLY A 304 23.02 -1.15 18.02
CA GLY A 304 24.47 -1.01 18.19
C GLY A 304 25.14 -0.53 16.90
N ASP A 305 26.26 -1.14 16.53
CA ASP A 305 27.07 -0.72 15.38
C ASP A 305 26.54 -1.23 14.02
N LYS A 306 25.40 -1.92 14.01
CA LYS A 306 24.78 -2.40 12.76
C LYS A 306 24.21 -1.22 11.98
N THR A 307 24.43 -1.21 10.67
CA THR A 307 23.93 -0.14 9.78
C THR A 307 22.61 -0.50 9.09
N HIS A 308 22.28 -1.78 9.02
CA HIS A 308 21.12 -2.30 8.30
C HIS A 308 20.69 -3.67 8.84
N VAL A 309 19.52 -4.12 8.41
CA VAL A 309 19.00 -5.47 8.65
C VAL A 309 19.08 -6.24 7.34
N SER A 310 19.90 -7.29 7.29
CA SER A 310 19.95 -8.22 6.15
C SER A 310 18.77 -9.18 6.21
N THR A 311 17.89 -9.14 5.20
CA THR A 311 16.67 -9.95 5.17
C THR A 311 16.22 -10.23 3.74
N ARG A 312 15.41 -11.28 3.55
CA ARG A 312 14.78 -11.55 2.25
C ARG A 312 14.00 -10.32 1.79
N VAL A 313 14.04 -10.00 0.49
CA VAL A 313 13.20 -8.91 -0.03
C VAL A 313 11.73 -9.30 0.03
N MET A 314 10.96 -8.54 0.81
CA MET A 314 9.50 -8.61 0.98
C MET A 314 8.93 -7.19 1.01
N GLY A 315 7.63 -7.06 0.74
CA GLY A 315 6.89 -5.81 0.64
C GLY A 315 6.14 -5.71 -0.69
N THR A 316 5.40 -4.63 -0.88
CA THR A 316 4.58 -4.44 -2.08
C THR A 316 5.38 -3.86 -3.24
N TYR A 317 5.29 -4.51 -4.42
CA TYR A 317 5.94 -4.04 -5.64
C TYR A 317 5.46 -2.62 -6.03
N GLY A 318 6.39 -1.76 -6.40
CA GLY A 318 6.13 -0.34 -6.70
C GLY A 318 6.37 0.62 -5.53
N TYR A 319 6.48 0.10 -4.29
CA TYR A 319 6.78 0.89 -3.09
C TYR A 319 8.22 0.69 -2.60
N ALA A 320 8.77 -0.51 -2.79
CA ALA A 320 10.08 -0.88 -2.24
C ALA A 320 11.23 -0.01 -2.79
N ALA A 321 12.13 0.39 -1.89
CA ALA A 321 13.32 1.17 -2.21
C ALA A 321 14.31 0.37 -3.09
N PRO A 322 14.97 1.02 -4.07
CA PRO A 322 15.78 0.33 -5.07
C PRO A 322 16.98 -0.41 -4.47
N GLU A 323 17.66 0.18 -3.48
CA GLU A 323 18.79 -0.45 -2.80
C GLU A 323 18.37 -1.70 -2.03
N TYR A 324 17.19 -1.69 -1.42
CA TYR A 324 16.67 -2.82 -0.66
C TYR A 324 16.30 -3.96 -1.60
N VAL A 325 15.65 -3.65 -2.74
CA VAL A 325 15.36 -4.66 -3.77
C VAL A 325 16.63 -5.29 -4.32
N MET A 326 17.70 -4.51 -4.49
CA MET A 326 18.95 -4.98 -5.07
C MET A 326 19.83 -5.77 -4.08
N THR A 327 19.84 -5.41 -2.80
CA THR A 327 20.81 -5.92 -1.83
C THR A 327 20.20 -6.72 -0.68
N GLY A 328 18.89 -6.61 -0.44
CA GLY A 328 18.25 -7.15 0.77
C GLY A 328 18.58 -6.37 2.06
N HIS A 329 19.36 -5.29 1.97
CA HIS A 329 19.67 -4.43 3.12
C HIS A 329 18.48 -3.51 3.44
N LEU A 330 17.78 -3.83 4.51
CA LEU A 330 16.62 -3.08 4.99
C LEU A 330 17.05 -2.03 6.01
N THR A 331 16.54 -0.80 5.86
CA THR A 331 16.78 0.33 6.79
C THR A 331 15.50 1.15 6.97
N SER A 332 15.45 2.04 7.96
CA SER A 332 14.36 3.03 8.09
C SER A 332 14.23 3.92 6.84
N LYS A 333 15.35 4.17 6.13
CA LYS A 333 15.34 4.92 4.86
C LYS A 333 14.59 4.19 3.74
N SER A 334 14.38 2.88 3.85
CA SER A 334 13.54 2.14 2.91
C SER A 334 12.06 2.51 3.07
N ASP A 335 11.59 2.73 4.30
CA ASP A 335 10.24 3.24 4.58
C ASP A 335 10.08 4.69 4.13
N VAL A 336 11.12 5.53 4.27
CA VAL A 336 11.10 6.92 3.77
C VAL A 336 10.88 6.94 2.25
N TYR A 337 11.50 6.02 1.51
CA TYR A 337 11.25 5.92 0.07
C TYR A 337 9.79 5.55 -0.23
N SER A 338 9.26 4.53 0.44
CA SER A 338 7.87 4.12 0.32
C SER A 338 6.90 5.26 0.68
N PHE A 339 7.23 6.08 1.69
CA PHE A 339 6.50 7.29 2.01
C PHE A 339 6.48 8.28 0.84
N GLY A 340 7.61 8.49 0.18
CA GLY A 340 7.69 9.29 -1.04
C GLY A 340 6.77 8.80 -2.15
N VAL A 341 6.63 7.48 -2.33
CA VAL A 341 5.68 6.89 -3.29
C VAL A 341 4.24 7.21 -2.89
N VAL A 342 3.87 6.97 -1.63
CA VAL A 342 2.52 7.27 -1.11
C VAL A 342 2.19 8.76 -1.20
N LEU A 343 3.16 9.64 -0.97
CA LEU A 343 2.98 11.09 -1.15
C LEU A 343 2.69 11.43 -2.62
N LEU A 344 3.35 10.79 -3.58
CA LEU A 344 3.00 10.93 -4.99
C LEU A 344 1.60 10.40 -5.31
N GLU A 345 1.18 9.28 -4.72
CA GLU A 345 -0.18 8.75 -4.89
C GLU A 345 -1.22 9.76 -4.37
N MET A 346 -0.99 10.35 -3.20
CA MET A 346 -1.85 11.40 -2.63
C MET A 346 -1.87 12.66 -3.49
N MET A 347 -0.74 13.09 -4.04
CA MET A 347 -0.70 14.28 -4.88
C MET A 347 -1.41 14.07 -6.22
N SER A 348 -1.20 12.92 -6.86
CA SER A 348 -1.61 12.65 -8.24
C SER A 348 -2.95 11.92 -8.38
N GLY A 349 -3.42 11.26 -7.33
CA GLY A 349 -4.57 10.35 -7.40
C GLY A 349 -4.30 9.11 -8.27
N ARG A 350 -3.03 8.82 -8.58
CA ARG A 350 -2.60 7.70 -9.43
C ARG A 350 -1.98 6.59 -8.58
N ARG A 351 -2.32 5.34 -8.87
CA ARG A 351 -1.67 4.15 -8.28
C ARG A 351 -0.18 4.11 -8.61
N SER A 352 0.62 3.59 -7.68
CA SER A 352 2.06 3.36 -7.81
C SER A 352 2.41 2.52 -9.04
N MET A 353 1.63 1.46 -9.30
CA MET A 353 1.73 0.60 -10.47
C MET A 353 0.39 0.48 -11.19
N ASP A 354 0.38 0.70 -12.51
CA ASP A 354 -0.84 0.63 -13.33
C ASP A 354 -0.50 0.26 -14.78
N LYS A 355 -0.81 -0.98 -15.15
CA LYS A 355 -0.52 -1.52 -16.49
C LYS A 355 -1.46 -1.03 -17.58
N ASN A 356 -2.52 -0.31 -17.21
CA ASN A 356 -3.47 0.26 -18.18
C ASN A 356 -3.03 1.65 -18.67
N ARG A 357 -1.94 2.21 -18.11
CA ARG A 357 -1.38 3.49 -18.56
C ARG A 357 -0.53 3.32 -19.82
N PRO A 358 -0.21 4.41 -20.53
CA PRO A 358 0.72 4.35 -21.65
C PRO A 358 2.09 3.80 -21.26
N ASN A 359 2.82 3.25 -22.23
CA ASN A 359 4.19 2.77 -22.04
C ASN A 359 5.06 3.90 -21.46
N GLY A 360 5.84 3.58 -20.41
CA GLY A 360 6.64 4.55 -19.67
C GLY A 360 5.89 5.24 -18.51
N GLU A 361 4.57 5.07 -18.39
CA GLU A 361 3.78 5.62 -17.27
C GLU A 361 3.28 4.56 -16.28
N HIS A 362 3.62 3.28 -16.49
CA HIS A 362 3.17 2.18 -15.64
C HIS A 362 3.64 2.32 -14.19
N ASN A 363 4.87 2.80 -13.98
CA ASN A 363 5.43 3.07 -12.66
C ASN A 363 5.32 4.57 -12.36
N LEU A 364 4.66 4.89 -11.26
CA LEU A 364 4.39 6.27 -10.86
C LEU A 364 5.66 7.07 -10.59
N VAL A 365 6.66 6.46 -9.97
CA VAL A 365 7.93 7.11 -9.63
C VAL A 365 8.70 7.46 -10.90
N GLU A 366 8.80 6.52 -11.84
CA GLU A 366 9.44 6.73 -13.14
C GLU A 366 8.77 7.89 -13.91
N TRP A 367 7.45 7.90 -13.96
CA TRP A 367 6.66 8.97 -14.59
C TRP A 367 6.82 10.33 -13.90
N ALA A 368 6.82 10.37 -12.57
CA ALA A 368 6.87 11.60 -11.80
C ALA A 368 8.27 12.23 -11.75
N ARG A 369 9.33 11.43 -11.82
CA ARG A 369 10.73 11.89 -11.69
C ARG A 369 11.09 13.11 -12.55
N PRO A 370 10.78 13.17 -13.87
CA PRO A 370 11.05 14.36 -14.68
C PRO A 370 10.20 15.59 -14.28
N LEU A 371 9.04 15.40 -13.66
CA LEU A 371 8.15 16.48 -13.21
C LEU A 371 8.60 17.09 -11.87
N LEU A 372 9.26 16.29 -11.02
CA LEU A 372 9.78 16.72 -9.72
C LEU A 372 11.02 17.61 -9.82
N GLY A 373 11.69 17.64 -10.98
CA GLY A 373 12.88 18.46 -11.22
C GLY A 373 12.58 19.95 -11.42
N GLU A 374 11.40 20.29 -11.94
CA GLU A 374 11.09 21.65 -12.41
C GLU A 374 10.01 22.33 -11.56
N ARG A 375 10.29 23.56 -11.13
CA ARG A 375 9.47 24.30 -10.14
C ARG A 375 8.01 24.47 -10.52
N GLN A 376 7.68 24.56 -11.81
CA GLN A 376 6.31 24.79 -12.29
C GLN A 376 5.64 23.52 -12.86
N ARG A 377 6.36 22.40 -12.98
CA ARG A 377 5.77 21.17 -13.56
C ARG A 377 4.91 20.37 -12.58
N PHE A 378 4.90 20.74 -11.31
CA PHE A 378 4.07 20.06 -10.31
C PHE A 378 2.57 20.15 -10.65
N TYR A 379 2.11 21.16 -11.39
CA TYR A 379 0.72 21.22 -11.87
C TYR A 379 0.31 20.03 -12.74
N LYS A 380 1.26 19.41 -13.47
CA LYS A 380 1.01 18.17 -14.23
C LYS A 380 0.95 16.92 -13.35
N LEU A 381 1.54 17.00 -12.16
CA LEU A 381 1.60 15.92 -11.19
C LEU A 381 0.33 15.86 -10.33
N VAL A 382 -0.24 17.02 -9.99
CA VAL A 382 -1.42 17.12 -9.12
C VAL A 382 -2.66 16.53 -9.78
N ASP A 383 -3.45 15.82 -8.98
CA ASP A 383 -4.71 15.17 -9.37
C ASP A 383 -5.66 16.18 -10.05
N PRO A 384 -5.99 15.99 -11.34
CA PRO A 384 -6.86 16.90 -12.08
C PRO A 384 -8.25 17.04 -11.44
N ARG A 385 -8.72 16.02 -10.72
CA ARG A 385 -10.04 16.01 -10.06
C ARG A 385 -10.11 17.01 -8.90
N LEU A 386 -8.98 17.54 -8.42
CA LEU A 386 -8.97 18.61 -7.43
C LEU A 386 -9.38 19.97 -8.01
N GLU A 387 -9.39 20.13 -9.34
CA GLU A 387 -9.91 21.33 -10.03
C GLU A 387 -9.31 22.65 -9.54
N GLY A 388 -8.05 22.65 -9.09
CA GLY A 388 -7.37 23.83 -8.57
C GLY A 388 -7.61 24.10 -7.07
N ASN A 389 -8.39 23.25 -6.39
CA ASN A 389 -8.63 23.32 -4.94
C ASN A 389 -7.47 22.71 -4.14
N PHE A 390 -6.27 23.21 -4.38
CA PHE A 390 -5.05 22.87 -3.65
C PHE A 390 -4.18 24.12 -3.51
N SER A 391 -3.37 24.16 -2.44
CA SER A 391 -2.42 25.24 -2.23
C SER A 391 -1.25 25.12 -3.22
N VAL A 392 -0.91 26.21 -3.93
CA VAL A 392 0.23 26.27 -4.86
C VAL A 392 1.55 26.03 -4.13
N LYS A 393 1.81 26.78 -3.06
CA LYS A 393 2.99 26.61 -2.20
C LYS A 393 3.01 25.23 -1.55
N GLY A 394 1.85 24.73 -1.13
CA GLY A 394 1.69 23.42 -0.53
C GLY A 394 2.07 22.30 -1.48
N ALA A 395 1.51 22.30 -2.69
CA ALA A 395 1.83 21.32 -3.71
C ALA A 395 3.30 21.38 -4.16
N GLN A 396 3.87 22.59 -4.27
CA GLN A 396 5.29 22.75 -4.58
C GLN A 396 6.19 22.13 -3.50
N LYS A 397 5.91 22.41 -2.21
CA LYS A 397 6.66 21.84 -1.08
C LYS A 397 6.47 20.32 -0.97
N ALA A 398 5.26 19.82 -1.16
CA ALA A 398 4.97 18.39 -1.18
C ALA A 398 5.74 17.66 -2.32
N ALA A 399 5.83 18.26 -3.52
CA ALA A 399 6.64 17.71 -4.61
C ALA A 399 8.14 17.67 -4.24
N GLN A 400 8.67 18.74 -3.64
CA GLN A 400 10.07 18.77 -3.19
C GLN A 400 10.35 17.70 -2.12
N LEU A 401 9.42 17.52 -1.19
CA LEU A 401 9.52 16.49 -0.16
C LEU A 401 9.46 15.08 -0.74
N ALA A 402 8.53 14.81 -1.67
CA ALA A 402 8.45 13.54 -2.38
C ALA A 402 9.77 13.24 -3.13
N ARG A 403 10.35 14.24 -3.80
CA ARG A 403 11.65 14.12 -4.46
C ARG A 403 12.77 13.74 -3.50
N ALA A 404 12.83 14.38 -2.33
CA ALA A 404 13.85 14.08 -1.32
C ALA A 404 13.69 12.65 -0.78
N CYS A 405 12.46 12.22 -0.50
CA CYS A 405 12.15 10.86 -0.06
C CYS A 405 12.51 9.80 -1.11
N LEU A 406 12.32 10.12 -2.40
CA LEU A 406 12.57 9.22 -3.54
C LEU A 406 14.02 9.26 -4.07
N SER A 407 14.95 9.83 -3.30
CA SER A 407 16.38 9.82 -3.62
C SER A 407 16.88 8.38 -3.83
N ARG A 408 17.71 8.19 -4.87
CA ARG A 408 18.38 6.90 -5.11
C ARG A 408 19.42 6.61 -4.02
N ASP A 409 20.09 7.64 -3.52
CA ASP A 409 20.96 7.52 -2.35
C ASP A 409 20.10 7.53 -1.07
N PRO A 410 20.10 6.43 -0.28
CA PRO A 410 19.36 6.35 0.97
C PRO A 410 19.85 7.34 2.03
N LYS A 411 21.15 7.72 1.99
CA LYS A 411 21.73 8.65 2.96
C LYS A 411 21.17 10.06 2.77
N ALA A 412 20.94 10.47 1.53
CA ALA A 412 20.32 11.75 1.18
C ALA A 412 18.82 11.86 1.48
N ARG A 413 18.13 10.74 1.79
CA ARG A 413 16.72 10.79 2.21
C ARG A 413 16.59 11.41 3.60
N PRO A 414 15.56 12.23 3.87
CA PRO A 414 15.35 12.83 5.19
C PRO A 414 15.03 11.77 6.26
N LEU A 415 15.15 12.14 7.52
CA LEU A 415 14.54 11.41 8.64
C LEU A 415 13.01 11.61 8.64
N MET A 416 12.26 10.71 9.27
CA MET A 416 10.80 10.83 9.28
C MET A 416 10.34 12.00 10.16
N SER A 417 11.06 12.33 11.23
CA SER A 417 10.86 13.57 11.98
C SER A 417 11.00 14.83 11.10
N GLN A 418 11.99 14.86 10.21
CA GLN A 418 12.17 15.97 9.26
C GLN A 418 11.04 16.02 8.23
N VAL A 419 10.52 14.87 7.80
CA VAL A 419 9.33 14.77 6.93
C VAL A 419 8.10 15.35 7.64
N VAL A 420 7.90 15.03 8.93
CA VAL A 420 6.83 15.57 9.76
C VAL A 420 6.93 17.11 9.84
N GLU A 421 8.11 17.66 10.15
CA GLU A 421 8.31 19.11 10.20
C GLU A 421 8.03 19.80 8.85
N ALA A 422 8.39 19.16 7.73
CA ALA A 422 8.13 19.68 6.40
C ALA A 422 6.63 19.71 6.05
N LEU A 423 5.83 18.77 6.59
CA LEU A 423 4.40 18.65 6.32
C LEU A 423 3.53 19.56 7.19
N LYS A 424 3.90 19.79 8.46
CA LYS A 424 3.18 20.66 9.41
C LYS A 424 2.70 22.00 8.80
N PRO A 425 3.55 22.81 8.15
CA PRO A 425 3.12 24.10 7.61
C PRO A 425 2.15 23.97 6.43
N LEU A 426 2.05 22.81 5.77
CA LEU A 426 1.23 22.65 4.56
C LEU A 426 -0.27 22.60 4.85
N LEU A 427 -0.67 22.27 6.08
CA LEU A 427 -2.07 22.18 6.48
C LEU A 427 -2.79 23.54 6.48
N ASN A 428 -2.05 24.62 6.71
CA ASN A 428 -2.61 25.95 6.95
C ASN A 428 -2.51 26.89 5.75
N LEU A 429 -2.04 26.40 4.60
CA LEU A 429 -1.85 27.21 3.40
C LEU A 429 -3.18 27.41 2.66
N LYS A 430 -3.48 28.69 2.35
CA LYS A 430 -4.75 29.11 1.73
C LYS A 430 -4.59 29.67 0.31
N ASP A 431 -3.39 29.59 -0.27
CA ASP A 431 -3.09 30.07 -1.62
C ASP A 431 -3.57 29.09 -2.71
N MET A 432 -4.90 29.04 -2.88
CA MET A 432 -5.54 28.10 -3.80
C MET A 432 -5.15 28.36 -5.26
N ALA A 433 -4.85 27.28 -5.99
CA ALA A 433 -4.47 27.35 -7.39
C ALA A 433 -5.58 27.88 -8.29
N SER A 434 -6.86 27.61 -7.97
CA SER A 434 -8.01 28.15 -8.69
C SER A 434 -8.05 29.69 -8.73
N SER A 435 -7.47 30.35 -7.74
CA SER A 435 -7.33 31.82 -7.68
C SER A 435 -6.08 32.34 -8.40
N SER A 436 -5.22 31.45 -8.93
CA SER A 436 -3.97 31.82 -9.61
C SER A 436 -4.20 32.01 -11.11
N TYR A 437 -3.79 33.16 -11.64
CA TYR A 437 -3.82 33.46 -13.08
C TYR A 437 -3.09 32.41 -13.93
N PHE A 438 -1.96 31.90 -13.43
CA PHE A 438 -1.17 30.88 -14.11
C PHE A 438 -1.97 29.58 -14.30
N TYR A 439 -2.66 29.12 -13.26
CA TYR A 439 -3.46 27.91 -13.32
C TYR A 439 -4.64 28.06 -14.29
N GLN A 440 -5.30 29.22 -14.27
CA GLN A 440 -6.41 29.52 -15.17
C GLN A 440 -5.96 29.51 -16.64
N THR A 441 -4.81 30.12 -16.94
CA THR A 441 -4.23 30.13 -18.30
C THR A 441 -3.88 28.72 -18.77
N MET A 442 -3.21 27.93 -17.92
CA MET A 442 -2.87 26.54 -18.22
C MET A 442 -4.11 25.67 -18.48
N GLN A 443 -5.18 25.86 -17.71
CA GLN A 443 -6.45 25.14 -17.92
C GLN A 443 -7.09 25.54 -19.25
N ALA A 444 -7.09 26.83 -19.60
CA ALA A 444 -7.63 27.32 -20.87
C ALA A 444 -6.87 26.73 -22.08
N GLU A 445 -5.53 26.70 -22.02
CA GLU A 445 -4.71 26.04 -23.06
C GLU A 445 -5.04 24.56 -23.20
N ARG A 446 -5.20 23.85 -22.08
CA ARG A 446 -5.55 22.43 -22.07
C ARG A 446 -6.91 22.18 -22.72
N MET A 447 -7.90 23.03 -22.43
CA MET A 447 -9.22 22.98 -23.05
C MET A 447 -9.14 23.26 -24.56
N ALA A 448 -8.37 24.27 -24.97
CA ALA A 448 -8.15 24.61 -26.39
C ALA A 448 -7.47 23.48 -27.18
N HIS A 449 -6.52 22.77 -26.58
CA HIS A 449 -5.89 21.62 -27.22
C HIS A 449 -6.83 20.41 -27.32
N SER A 450 -7.70 20.19 -26.32
CA SER A 450 -8.69 19.10 -26.36
C SER A 450 -9.77 19.31 -27.44
N SER A 451 -10.22 20.55 -27.64
CA SER A 451 -11.21 20.89 -28.68
C SER A 451 -10.62 20.82 -30.09
N SER A 452 -9.33 21.14 -30.25
CA SER A 452 -8.63 21.02 -31.55
C SER A 452 -8.47 19.57 -32.00
N MET A 453 -8.32 18.61 -31.08
CA MET A 453 -8.26 17.17 -31.44
C MET A 453 -9.62 16.58 -31.85
N ASN A 454 -10.73 17.10 -31.32
CA ASN A 454 -12.08 16.69 -31.74
C ASN A 454 -12.55 17.34 -33.06
N GLY A 455 -11.90 18.43 -33.51
CA GLY A 455 -12.25 19.13 -34.75
C GLY A 455 -11.67 18.52 -36.04
N ARG A 456 -10.85 17.47 -35.95
CA ARG A 456 -10.21 16.84 -37.13
C ARG A 456 -10.93 15.60 -37.68
N ASN A 457 -12.07 15.22 -37.11
CA ASN A 457 -12.86 14.05 -37.54
C ASN A 457 -14.18 14.39 -38.27
N SER A 458 -14.29 15.56 -38.88
CA SER A 458 -15.32 15.86 -39.88
C SER A 458 -14.69 15.92 -41.28
N HIS A 459 -14.60 14.75 -41.92
CA HIS A 459 -14.23 14.65 -43.32
C HIS A 459 -15.25 15.37 -44.22
N SER A 460 -14.77 16.40 -44.93
CA SER A 460 -14.82 16.48 -46.40
C SER A 460 -16.05 15.88 -47.11
N LEU A 461 -17.00 16.74 -47.47
CA LEU A 461 -17.79 16.57 -48.69
C LEU A 461 -17.45 17.74 -49.63
N LYS A 462 -16.44 17.50 -50.47
CA LYS A 462 -16.25 18.25 -51.71
C LYS A 462 -17.28 17.72 -52.72
N VAL A 463 -18.22 18.56 -53.14
CA VAL A 463 -18.96 18.38 -54.39
C VAL A 463 -18.52 19.48 -55.34
N HIS A 464 -17.97 19.07 -56.49
CA HIS A 464 -17.62 19.93 -57.61
C HIS A 464 -18.81 20.02 -58.58
N GLY A 465 -19.10 21.26 -59.02
CA GLY A 465 -19.45 21.58 -60.40
C GLY A 465 -20.92 21.51 -60.82
N SER A 466 -21.49 22.66 -61.20
CA SER A 466 -22.02 22.89 -62.57
C SER A 466 -22.43 24.35 -62.79
N PHE A 467 -22.22 24.79 -64.02
CA PHE A 467 -22.38 26.13 -64.60
C PHE A 467 -23.83 26.64 -64.64
N ALA A 468 -24.01 27.97 -64.52
CA ALA A 468 -24.95 28.75 -65.34
C ALA A 468 -24.60 30.25 -65.35
N ARG A 469 -24.52 30.83 -66.55
CA ARG A 469 -24.35 32.26 -66.89
C ARG A 469 -25.73 32.93 -66.94
N ALA A 470 -25.86 34.19 -66.49
CA ALA A 470 -26.80 35.18 -67.04
C ALA A 470 -26.44 36.62 -66.61
N SER A 471 -26.90 37.59 -67.39
CA SER A 471 -26.31 38.91 -67.68
C SER A 471 -26.68 40.10 -66.77
N ALA A 472 -25.77 41.08 -66.79
CA ALA A 472 -25.92 42.54 -66.97
C ALA A 472 -26.88 43.40 -66.11
N ASN A 473 -26.28 44.35 -65.38
CA ASN A 473 -26.50 45.81 -65.32
C ASN A 473 -25.75 46.30 -64.06
N GLY A 474 -24.89 47.32 -64.03
CA GLY A 474 -24.80 48.54 -64.80
C GLY A 474 -25.00 49.72 -63.83
N GLN A 475 -23.90 50.27 -63.28
CA GLN A 475 -23.69 51.70 -62.93
C GLN A 475 -22.49 51.91 -61.98
N GLN A 476 -21.47 52.63 -62.48
CA GLN A 476 -20.62 53.52 -61.66
C GLN A 476 -21.18 54.95 -61.80
N PRO A 477 -20.74 55.90 -60.94
CA PRO A 477 -19.75 56.83 -61.49
C PRO A 477 -18.66 57.35 -60.52
N MET A 478 -17.50 57.56 -61.14
CA MET A 478 -16.60 58.75 -61.10
C MET A 478 -15.64 59.07 -59.93
N ARG A 479 -14.46 59.51 -60.41
CA ARG A 479 -13.17 59.87 -59.78
C ARG A 479 -13.08 61.34 -59.33
N SER A 480 -12.11 61.65 -58.45
CA SER A 480 -11.11 62.74 -58.59
C SER A 480 -10.20 62.75 -57.34
N MET A 481 -8.92 62.35 -57.38
CA MET A 481 -7.71 63.17 -57.66
C MET A 481 -7.58 64.43 -56.79
N SER A 482 -6.52 64.49 -55.95
CA SER A 482 -5.61 65.65 -55.78
C SER A 482 -4.40 65.32 -54.88
N ASP A 483 -3.27 65.87 -55.31
CA ASP A 483 -1.85 65.73 -54.97
C ASP A 483 -1.36 65.84 -53.51
N GLY A 484 -0.13 65.33 -53.29
CA GLY A 484 0.71 65.51 -52.08
C GLY A 484 1.36 66.91 -51.96
N PRO A 485 2.42 67.11 -51.13
CA PRO A 485 3.69 66.42 -51.33
C PRO A 485 4.50 66.00 -50.08
N ARG A 486 5.49 65.15 -50.39
CA ARG A 486 6.71 64.69 -49.69
C ARG A 486 7.33 65.62 -48.62
N ALA A 487 7.87 65.01 -47.56
CA ALA A 487 9.32 64.99 -47.27
C ALA A 487 9.67 63.99 -46.14
N SER A 488 10.74 63.22 -46.35
CA SER A 488 11.48 62.36 -45.39
C SER A 488 12.92 62.94 -45.28
N PRO A 489 13.96 62.26 -44.73
CA PRO A 489 14.17 61.46 -43.50
C PRO A 489 15.44 61.93 -42.71
N PHE A 490 15.96 61.09 -41.78
CA PHE A 490 17.27 61.12 -41.05
C PHE A 490 17.26 61.81 -39.65
N ARG A 491 18.01 61.40 -38.59
CA ARG A 491 19.11 60.44 -38.34
C ARG A 491 19.32 60.27 -36.80
N TYR A 492 19.83 59.10 -36.39
CA TYR A 492 20.84 58.78 -35.34
C TYR A 492 20.68 59.08 -33.82
N SER A 493 21.08 58.07 -33.04
CA SER A 493 21.35 57.93 -31.57
C SER A 493 22.54 58.80 -31.06
N PRO A 494 23.02 58.82 -29.76
CA PRO A 494 23.06 57.77 -28.71
C PRO A 494 22.90 58.22 -27.21
N LYS A 495 23.10 57.25 -26.29
CA LYS A 495 23.05 57.29 -24.78
C LYS A 495 23.99 58.33 -24.12
N PRO A 496 23.88 58.58 -22.78
CA PRO A 496 24.72 57.82 -21.82
C PRO A 496 24.09 57.51 -20.43
N ASN A 497 24.78 56.61 -19.71
CA ASN A 497 24.66 56.22 -18.29
C ASN A 497 24.85 57.39 -17.30
N VAL A 498 24.12 57.38 -16.17
CA VAL A 498 24.48 57.82 -14.78
C VAL A 498 23.37 57.23 -13.87
N LYS A 499 23.52 56.59 -12.70
CA LYS A 499 24.56 56.32 -11.70
C LYS A 499 24.21 55.03 -10.98
#